data_AF-A0A257ZMF0-F1
#
_entry.id   AF-A0A257ZMF0-F1
#
_cell.length_a   1.000
_cell.length_b   1.000
_cell.length_c   1.000
_cell.angle_alpha   90.00
_cell.angle_beta   90.00
_cell.angle_gamma   90.00
#
_symmetry.space_group_name_H-M   'P 1'
#
loop_
_entity.id
_entity.type
_entity.pdbx_description
1 polymer ?
#
loop_
_entity_poly.entity_id
_entity_poly.type
_entity_poly.pdbx_seq_one_letter_code
_entity_poly.pdbx_strand_id
1 'polypeptide(L)'
;MPPKPLSSTYRDKLIARFGRVPSMAELAKLESATHRMSLEIYRPVTALDKSIEARRSRTKETIGQLVAALTRPMTNQDLATATGIHLSTVCHLMLRALDEGAVKRERIQRMYVWERADSPDKPPALPPIRGVVYATIAAAAKALDVNAATVRRAFKRGTQNNIGLGRQPGFKGTPRWAKTS
;
A
#
# COMPACT_ATOMS: atom_id res chain seq x y z
N MET A 1 -71.97 -30.69 -3.89
CA MET A 1 -71.87 -29.55 -2.94
C MET A 1 -71.05 -28.46 -3.61
N PRO A 2 -71.47 -27.18 -3.62
CA PRO A 2 -70.60 -26.12 -4.11
C PRO A 2 -69.41 -25.93 -3.14
N PRO A 3 -68.20 -25.58 -3.61
CA PRO A 3 -67.07 -25.32 -2.74
C PRO A 3 -67.34 -24.10 -1.85
N LYS A 4 -67.08 -24.21 -0.55
CA LYS A 4 -67.19 -23.09 0.39
C LYS A 4 -66.20 -21.97 -0.01
N PRO A 5 -66.61 -20.69 -0.03
CA PRO A 5 -65.72 -19.60 -0.39
C PRO A 5 -64.60 -19.46 0.64
N LEU A 6 -63.35 -19.42 0.16
CA LEU A 6 -62.15 -19.11 0.93
C LEU A 6 -62.12 -17.61 1.32
N SER A 7 -63.01 -17.17 2.21
CA SER A 7 -62.89 -15.85 2.84
C SER A 7 -62.16 -16.00 4.19
N SER A 8 -60.87 -16.31 4.16
CA SER A 8 -59.99 -16.05 5.31
C SER A 8 -59.63 -14.57 5.27
N THR A 9 -60.62 -13.74 5.54
CA THR A 9 -60.57 -12.32 5.30
C THR A 9 -59.60 -11.67 6.27
N TYR A 10 -58.66 -10.90 5.73
CA TYR A 10 -57.77 -9.97 6.45
C TYR A 10 -58.44 -9.27 7.64
N ARG A 11 -59.74 -8.99 7.52
CA ARG A 11 -60.65 -8.48 8.56
C ARG A 11 -60.67 -9.31 9.86
N ASP A 12 -60.75 -10.63 9.78
CA ASP A 12 -60.82 -11.51 10.95
C ASP A 12 -59.50 -11.50 11.73
N LYS A 13 -58.37 -11.43 11.02
CA LYS A 13 -57.04 -11.29 11.63
C LYS A 13 -56.89 -9.94 12.36
N LEU A 14 -57.47 -8.87 11.81
CA LEU A 14 -57.47 -7.57 12.45
C LEU A 14 -58.33 -7.54 13.71
N ILE A 15 -59.53 -8.14 13.65
CA ILE A 15 -60.42 -8.24 14.83
C ILE A 15 -59.77 -9.09 15.92
N ALA A 16 -59.15 -10.22 15.58
CA ALA A 16 -58.45 -11.06 16.55
C ALA A 16 -57.31 -10.32 17.26
N ARG A 17 -56.61 -9.41 16.57
CA ARG A 17 -55.46 -8.67 17.10
C ARG A 17 -55.84 -7.41 17.87
N PHE A 18 -56.88 -6.69 17.43
CA PHE A 18 -57.23 -5.36 17.94
C PHE A 18 -58.62 -5.29 18.58
N GLY A 19 -59.37 -6.40 18.63
CA GLY A 19 -60.77 -6.46 19.10
C GLY A 19 -61.78 -5.78 18.17
N ARG A 20 -61.30 -5.09 17.13
CA ARG A 20 -62.07 -4.36 16.13
C ARG A 20 -61.28 -4.27 14.82
N VAL A 21 -61.92 -3.84 13.74
CA VAL A 21 -61.22 -3.50 12.50
C VAL A 21 -60.70 -2.06 12.63
N PRO A 22 -59.37 -1.82 12.63
CA PRO A 22 -58.82 -0.46 12.65
C PRO A 22 -59.21 0.31 11.38
N SER A 23 -59.36 1.62 11.50
CA SER A 23 -59.58 2.50 10.35
C SER A 23 -58.35 2.59 9.46
N MET A 24 -58.51 3.02 8.21
CA MET A 24 -57.38 3.20 7.28
C MET A 24 -56.32 4.17 7.81
N ALA A 25 -56.72 5.21 8.55
CA ALA A 25 -55.79 6.14 9.18
C ALA A 25 -55.00 5.50 10.33
N GLU A 26 -55.60 4.58 11.07
CA GLU A 26 -54.93 3.81 12.13
C GLU A 26 -53.97 2.77 11.54
N LEU A 27 -54.36 2.10 10.45
CA LEU A 27 -53.48 1.19 9.71
C LEU A 27 -52.26 1.92 9.15
N ALA A 28 -52.45 3.09 8.52
CA ALA A 28 -51.34 3.90 8.02
C ALA A 28 -50.40 4.38 9.13
N LYS A 29 -50.93 4.72 10.32
CA LYS A 29 -50.10 5.05 11.50
C LYS A 29 -49.32 3.85 11.99
N LEU A 30 -49.93 2.67 12.07
CA LEU A 30 -49.26 1.43 12.45
C LEU A 30 -48.15 1.06 11.45
N GLU A 31 -48.42 1.17 10.15
CA GLU A 31 -47.43 0.98 9.10
C GLU A 31 -46.28 1.98 9.22
N SER A 32 -46.57 3.26 9.43
CA SER A 32 -45.54 4.29 9.63
C SER A 32 -44.71 4.06 10.90
N ALA A 33 -45.32 3.53 11.97
CA ALA A 33 -44.63 3.18 13.20
C ALA A 33 -43.71 1.97 13.00
N THR A 34 -44.17 0.94 12.29
CA THR A 34 -43.32 -0.20 11.90
C THR A 34 -42.22 0.23 10.93
N HIS A 35 -42.49 1.18 10.03
CA HIS A 35 -41.52 1.64 9.05
C HIS A 35 -40.42 2.49 9.71
N ARG A 36 -40.77 3.34 10.69
CA ARG A 36 -39.80 4.05 11.55
C ARG A 36 -38.90 3.09 12.34
N MET A 37 -39.40 1.93 12.74
CA MET A 37 -38.59 0.88 13.38
C MET A 37 -37.70 0.09 12.41
N SER A 38 -37.91 0.22 11.09
CA SER A 38 -37.22 -0.59 10.07
C SER A 38 -36.03 0.10 9.38
N LEU A 39 -35.76 1.39 9.66
CA LEU A 39 -34.71 2.17 8.98
C LEU A 39 -33.49 2.53 9.83
N GLU A 40 -33.52 2.25 11.13
CA GLU A 40 -32.32 2.12 11.95
C GLU A 40 -32.05 0.64 12.16
N ILE A 41 -31.62 -0.04 11.10
CA ILE A 41 -31.15 -1.43 11.19
C ILE A 41 -29.89 -1.41 12.04
N TYR A 42 -30.04 -1.55 13.36
CA TYR A 42 -28.96 -1.95 14.25
C TYR A 42 -28.43 -3.29 13.73
N ARG A 43 -27.36 -3.25 12.95
CA ARG A 43 -26.60 -4.43 12.56
C ARG A 43 -25.57 -4.66 13.65
N PRO A 44 -25.79 -5.58 14.60
CA PRO A 44 -24.78 -5.88 15.61
C PRO A 44 -23.49 -6.30 14.91
N VAL A 45 -22.36 -5.69 15.29
CA VAL A 45 -21.04 -6.13 14.82
C VAL A 45 -20.88 -7.59 15.20
N THR A 46 -20.85 -8.46 14.19
CA THR A 46 -20.85 -9.91 14.41
C THR A 46 -19.47 -10.35 14.90
N ALA A 47 -19.39 -11.53 15.50
CA ALA A 47 -18.10 -12.14 15.85
C ALA A 47 -17.18 -12.30 14.61
N LEU A 48 -17.77 -12.51 13.43
CA LEU A 48 -17.05 -12.56 12.16
C LEU A 48 -16.47 -11.19 11.78
N ASP A 49 -17.24 -10.11 11.93
CA ASP A 49 -16.75 -8.76 11.64
C ASP A 49 -15.55 -8.42 12.55
N LYS A 50 -15.63 -8.78 13.84
CA LYS A 50 -14.52 -8.61 14.79
C LYS A 50 -13.28 -9.42 14.39
N SER A 51 -13.45 -10.65 13.91
CA SER A 51 -12.31 -11.50 13.53
C SER A 51 -11.65 -11.04 12.23
N ILE A 52 -12.43 -10.55 11.26
CA ILE A 52 -11.93 -9.93 10.04
C ILE A 52 -11.13 -8.67 10.38
N GLU A 53 -11.66 -7.81 11.25
CA GLU A 53 -10.98 -6.59 11.66
C GLU A 53 -9.69 -6.88 12.43
N ALA A 54 -9.70 -7.85 13.35
CA ALA A 54 -8.51 -8.29 14.05
C ALA A 54 -7.42 -8.80 13.09
N ARG A 55 -7.82 -9.54 12.05
CA ARG A 55 -6.88 -10.01 11.00
C ARG A 55 -6.31 -8.85 10.20
N ARG A 56 -7.12 -7.86 9.85
CA ARG A 56 -6.66 -6.63 9.16
C ARG A 56 -5.68 -5.85 10.01
N SER A 57 -5.99 -5.65 11.29
CA SER A 57 -5.11 -4.99 12.26
C SER A 57 -3.75 -5.68 12.35
N ARG A 58 -3.73 -7.00 12.53
CA ARG A 58 -2.48 -7.78 12.56
C ARG A 58 -1.69 -7.64 11.26
N THR A 59 -2.38 -7.67 10.12
CA THR A 59 -1.74 -7.49 8.81
C THR A 59 -1.05 -6.13 8.71
N LYS A 60 -1.73 -5.07 9.14
CA LYS A 60 -1.19 -3.70 9.15
C LYS A 60 0.01 -3.56 10.08
N GLU A 61 -0.04 -4.21 11.24
CA GLU A 61 1.09 -4.27 12.17
C GLU A 61 2.31 -4.96 11.54
N THR A 62 2.11 -6.10 10.87
CA THR A 62 3.19 -6.80 10.17
C THR A 62 3.76 -5.98 9.01
N ILE A 63 2.91 -5.27 8.26
CA ILE A 63 3.36 -4.31 7.24
C ILE A 63 4.22 -3.22 7.89
N GLY A 64 3.77 -2.66 9.02
CA GLY A 64 4.54 -1.70 9.79
C GLY A 64 5.92 -2.22 10.21
N GLN A 65 6.02 -3.47 10.66
CA GLN A 65 7.29 -4.11 10.99
C GLN A 65 8.22 -4.28 9.77
N LEU A 66 7.68 -4.70 8.62
CA LEU A 66 8.45 -4.85 7.38
C LEU A 66 8.96 -3.49 6.86
N VAL A 67 8.09 -2.48 6.86
CA VAL A 67 8.48 -1.11 6.52
C VAL A 67 9.52 -0.64 7.53
N ALA A 68 9.32 -0.81 8.84
CA ALA A 68 10.28 -0.47 9.90
C ALA A 68 11.65 -1.19 9.77
N ALA A 69 11.71 -2.36 9.13
CA ALA A 69 12.96 -3.06 8.84
C ALA A 69 13.68 -2.53 7.59
N LEU A 70 12.95 -1.89 6.66
CA LEU A 70 13.52 -1.26 5.46
C LEU A 70 14.34 0.01 5.79
N THR A 71 15.57 -0.20 6.25
CA THR A 71 16.54 0.87 6.52
C THR A 71 17.41 1.21 5.31
N ARG A 72 17.42 0.34 4.31
CA ARG A 72 18.11 0.47 3.02
C ARG A 72 17.30 -0.26 1.94
N PRO A 73 17.62 -0.08 0.65
CA PRO A 73 17.04 -0.90 -0.41
C PRO A 73 17.33 -2.39 -0.16
N MET A 74 16.30 -3.22 -0.02
CA MET A 74 16.41 -4.64 0.35
C MET A 74 15.54 -5.53 -0.52
N THR A 75 15.97 -6.78 -0.74
CA THR A 75 15.15 -7.80 -1.40
C THR A 75 14.16 -8.44 -0.43
N ASN A 76 13.20 -9.22 -0.95
CA ASN A 76 12.31 -10.04 -0.11
C ASN A 76 13.07 -11.01 0.79
N GLN A 77 14.18 -11.57 0.31
CA GLN A 77 14.99 -12.52 1.07
C GLN A 77 15.73 -11.83 2.23
N ASP A 78 16.24 -10.63 1.98
CA ASP A 78 16.90 -9.83 3.02
C ASP A 78 15.90 -9.43 4.11
N LEU A 79 14.68 -9.03 3.71
CA LEU A 79 13.61 -8.68 4.65
C LEU A 79 13.15 -9.87 5.49
N ALA A 80 12.98 -11.04 4.87
CA ALA A 80 12.63 -12.27 5.57
C ALA A 80 13.68 -12.63 6.62
N THR A 81 14.97 -12.52 6.24
CA THR A 81 16.09 -12.77 7.16
C THR A 81 16.12 -11.73 8.30
N ALA A 82 15.93 -10.45 7.99
CA ALA A 82 16.03 -9.37 8.96
C ALA A 82 14.87 -9.34 9.97
N THR A 83 13.67 -9.78 9.56
CA THR A 83 12.46 -9.74 10.41
C THR A 83 12.07 -11.09 10.98
N GLY A 84 12.65 -12.19 10.48
CA GLY A 84 12.20 -13.55 10.80
C GLY A 84 10.84 -13.91 10.19
N ILE A 85 10.25 -13.04 9.36
CA ILE A 85 8.95 -13.28 8.72
C ILE A 85 9.16 -14.20 7.52
N HIS A 86 8.27 -15.17 7.35
CA HIS A 86 8.33 -16.12 6.25
C HIS A 86 8.27 -15.42 4.87
N LEU A 87 9.11 -15.86 3.93
CA LEU A 87 9.30 -15.22 2.63
C LEU A 87 7.99 -15.02 1.84
N SER A 88 7.09 -16.01 1.84
CA SER A 88 5.80 -15.90 1.14
C SER A 88 4.91 -14.78 1.70
N THR A 89 4.97 -14.58 3.01
CA THR A 89 4.27 -13.52 3.73
C THR A 89 4.88 -12.17 3.38
N VAL A 90 6.22 -12.06 3.38
CA VAL A 90 6.92 -10.85 2.94
C VAL A 90 6.51 -10.47 1.53
N CYS A 91 6.57 -11.40 0.58
CA CYS A 91 6.17 -11.15 -0.82
C CYS A 91 4.75 -10.59 -0.95
N HIS A 92 3.79 -11.14 -0.22
CA HIS A 92 2.39 -10.68 -0.26
C HIS A 92 2.20 -9.32 0.43
N LEU A 93 2.81 -9.13 1.60
CA LEU A 93 2.60 -7.92 2.40
C LEU A 93 3.34 -6.72 1.82
N MET A 94 4.50 -6.93 1.18
CA MET A 94 5.22 -5.87 0.48
C MET A 94 4.47 -5.33 -0.74
N LEU A 95 3.68 -6.18 -1.42
CA LEU A 95 2.77 -5.71 -2.49
C LEU A 95 1.65 -4.83 -1.92
N ARG A 96 1.07 -5.20 -0.77
CA ARG A 96 0.07 -4.36 -0.11
C ARG A 96 0.66 -3.03 0.38
N ALA A 97 1.86 -3.07 0.95
CA ALA A 97 2.57 -1.86 1.37
C ALA A 97 2.85 -0.92 0.18
N LEU A 98 3.05 -1.47 -1.02
CA LEU A 98 3.19 -0.70 -2.26
C LEU A 98 1.86 -0.06 -2.68
N ASP A 99 0.77 -0.82 -2.64
CA ASP A 99 -0.57 -0.32 -2.95
C ASP A 99 -1.01 0.79 -1.96
N GLU A 100 -0.59 0.68 -0.70
CA GLU A 100 -0.79 1.70 0.35
C GLU A 100 0.17 2.90 0.22
N GLY A 101 1.15 2.83 -0.67
CA GLY A 101 2.13 3.91 -0.91
C GLY A 101 3.23 4.04 0.14
N ALA A 102 3.36 3.09 1.08
CA ALA A 102 4.37 3.12 2.15
C ALA A 102 5.79 2.78 1.64
N VAL A 103 5.89 2.11 0.49
CA VAL A 103 7.15 1.66 -0.10
C VAL A 103 7.19 1.87 -1.61
N LYS A 104 8.40 1.92 -2.16
CA LYS A 104 8.70 1.91 -3.59
C LYS A 104 9.32 0.58 -3.97
N ARG A 105 9.11 0.18 -5.22
CA ARG A 105 9.65 -1.06 -5.78
C ARG A 105 10.45 -0.79 -7.03
N GLU A 106 11.69 -1.23 -7.05
CA GLU A 106 12.53 -1.27 -8.24
C GLU A 106 12.77 -2.73 -8.65
N ARG A 107 12.70 -3.00 -9.96
CA ARG A 107 13.06 -4.31 -10.49
C ARG A 107 14.48 -4.25 -11.04
N ILE A 108 15.38 -5.01 -10.43
CA ILE A 108 16.77 -5.14 -10.88
C ILE A 108 16.96 -6.57 -11.37
N GLN A 109 17.17 -6.72 -12.69
CA GLN A 109 17.22 -8.00 -13.38
C GLN A 109 15.96 -8.86 -13.12
N ARG A 110 16.06 -9.88 -12.26
CA ARG A 110 14.98 -10.81 -11.89
C ARG A 110 14.53 -10.67 -10.43
N MET A 111 15.03 -9.67 -9.71
CA MET A 111 14.69 -9.44 -8.30
C MET A 111 13.97 -8.11 -8.09
N TYR A 112 13.10 -8.09 -7.10
CA TYR A 112 12.48 -6.86 -6.61
C TYR A 112 13.26 -6.36 -5.40
N VAL A 113 13.61 -5.07 -5.45
CA VAL A 113 14.23 -4.33 -4.37
C VAL A 113 13.22 -3.30 -3.88
N TRP A 114 13.06 -3.23 -2.57
CA TRP A 114 12.09 -2.37 -1.90
C TRP A 114 12.78 -1.27 -1.14
N GLU A 115 12.18 -0.08 -1.14
CA GLU A 115 12.64 1.10 -0.42
C GLU A 115 11.47 1.79 0.27
N ARG A 116 11.67 2.47 1.41
CA ARG A 116 10.60 3.26 2.03
C ARG A 116 10.20 4.46 1.16
N ALA A 117 8.92 4.77 1.13
CA ALA A 117 8.42 5.98 0.49
C ALA A 117 8.88 7.25 1.23
N ASP A 118 8.82 7.22 2.56
CA ASP A 118 9.10 8.36 3.47
C ASP A 118 10.56 8.45 3.92
N SER A 119 11.49 7.76 3.25
CA SER A 119 12.92 7.81 3.63
C SER A 119 13.40 9.27 3.64
N PRO A 120 13.68 9.88 4.82
CA PRO A 120 13.88 11.33 4.92
C PRO A 120 15.21 11.78 4.29
N ASP A 121 16.12 10.85 4.03
CA ASP A 121 17.39 11.15 3.39
C ASP A 121 17.97 9.91 2.73
N LYS A 122 17.97 9.90 1.40
CA LYS A 122 19.26 9.97 0.70
C LYS A 122 19.03 10.59 -0.70
N PRO A 123 19.26 11.90 -0.91
CA PRO A 123 19.97 12.27 -2.13
C PRO A 123 21.23 11.39 -2.14
N PRO A 124 21.58 10.66 -3.21
CA PRO A 124 22.75 9.80 -3.18
C PRO A 124 23.89 10.64 -2.65
N ALA A 125 24.36 10.38 -1.41
CA ALA A 125 25.66 10.84 -0.97
C ALA A 125 26.55 10.34 -2.08
N LEU A 126 26.93 11.28 -2.94
CA LEU A 126 27.52 10.94 -4.20
C LEU A 126 28.75 10.12 -3.82
N PRO A 127 28.97 8.93 -4.40
CA PRO A 127 30.24 8.26 -4.25
C PRO A 127 31.33 9.33 -4.39
N PRO A 128 32.26 9.41 -3.43
CA PRO A 128 33.13 10.57 -3.30
C PRO A 128 33.77 10.88 -4.65
N ILE A 129 33.61 12.11 -5.11
CA ILE A 129 34.25 12.57 -6.34
C ILE A 129 35.64 13.01 -5.94
N ARG A 130 36.66 12.26 -6.34
CA ARG A 130 38.06 12.51 -5.96
C ARG A 130 38.26 12.63 -4.44
N GLY A 131 37.59 11.79 -3.66
CA GLY A 131 37.67 11.78 -2.20
C GLY A 131 36.77 12.80 -1.48
N VAL A 132 36.08 13.69 -2.22
CA VAL A 132 35.16 14.69 -1.64
C VAL A 132 33.72 14.18 -1.70
N VAL A 133 33.04 14.19 -0.56
CA VAL A 133 31.61 13.85 -0.46
C VAL A 133 30.79 15.12 -0.62
N TYR A 134 29.89 15.13 -1.60
CA TYR A 134 28.96 16.24 -1.83
C TYR A 134 27.55 15.82 -1.42
N ALA A 135 26.84 16.72 -0.74
CA ALA A 135 25.48 16.48 -0.24
C ALA A 135 24.46 16.31 -1.38
N THR A 136 24.65 16.99 -2.51
CA THR A 136 23.74 16.92 -3.66
C THR A 136 24.48 16.99 -5.00
N ILE A 137 23.82 16.53 -6.07
CA ILE A 137 24.30 16.67 -7.45
C ILE A 137 24.49 18.14 -7.83
N ALA A 138 23.61 19.02 -7.35
CA ALA A 138 23.72 20.45 -7.59
C ALA A 138 24.95 21.04 -6.88
N ALA A 139 25.25 20.61 -5.64
CA ALA A 139 26.45 21.02 -4.93
C ALA A 139 27.73 20.55 -5.64
N ALA A 140 27.77 19.29 -6.11
CA ALA A 140 28.89 18.77 -6.89
C ALA A 140 29.06 19.50 -8.23
N ALA A 141 27.95 19.79 -8.92
CA ALA A 141 27.94 20.53 -10.18
C ALA A 141 28.51 21.94 -10.03
N LYS A 142 28.08 22.66 -8.97
CA LYS A 142 28.58 23.99 -8.64
C LYS A 142 30.06 23.97 -8.24
N ALA A 143 30.49 22.98 -7.46
CA ALA A 143 31.88 22.87 -7.03
C ALA A 143 32.85 22.48 -8.15
N LEU A 144 32.38 21.73 -9.15
CA LEU A 144 33.18 21.25 -10.29
C LEU A 144 32.98 22.09 -11.56
N ASP A 145 32.19 23.16 -11.48
CA ASP A 145 31.79 24.03 -12.59
C ASP A 145 31.31 23.26 -13.84
N VAL A 146 30.37 22.34 -13.62
CA VAL A 146 29.78 21.52 -14.69
C VAL A 146 28.26 21.47 -14.58
N ASN A 147 27.59 21.15 -15.69
CA ASN A 147 26.16 20.89 -15.69
C ASN A 147 25.83 19.65 -14.82
N ALA A 148 24.78 19.73 -14.00
CA ALA A 148 24.24 18.62 -13.21
C ALA A 148 23.94 17.36 -14.05
N ALA A 149 23.57 17.50 -15.32
CA ALA A 149 23.38 16.37 -16.24
C ALA A 149 24.68 15.59 -16.50
N THR A 150 25.82 16.28 -16.55
CA THR A 150 27.16 15.68 -16.71
C THR A 150 27.52 14.85 -15.49
N VAL A 151 27.24 15.38 -14.30
CA VAL A 151 27.42 14.67 -13.02
C VAL A 151 26.58 13.39 -12.99
N ARG A 152 25.27 13.48 -13.32
CA ARG A 152 24.38 12.30 -13.41
C ARG A 152 24.90 11.23 -14.38
N ARG A 153 25.35 11.63 -15.58
CA ARG A 153 25.89 10.70 -16.58
C ARG A 153 27.18 10.03 -16.11
N ALA A 154 28.05 10.75 -15.42
CA ALA A 154 29.30 10.20 -14.89
C ALA A 154 29.05 9.17 -13.78
N PHE A 155 28.06 9.40 -12.91
CA PHE A 155 27.63 8.38 -11.94
C PHE A 155 27.04 7.14 -12.61
N LYS A 156 26.19 7.32 -13.63
CA LYS A 156 25.65 6.19 -14.41
C LYS A 156 26.74 5.35 -15.11
N ARG A 157 27.87 5.98 -15.44
CA ARG A 157 29.01 5.34 -16.12
C ARG A 157 30.07 4.82 -15.14
N GLY A 158 29.99 5.15 -13.85
CA GLY A 158 31.04 4.86 -12.86
C GLY A 158 32.35 5.64 -13.09
N THR A 159 32.28 6.79 -13.78
CA THR A 159 33.44 7.63 -14.12
C THR A 159 33.43 8.95 -13.36
N GLN A 160 32.89 8.96 -12.14
CA GLN A 160 32.68 10.18 -11.37
C GLN A 160 33.97 10.97 -11.08
N ASN A 161 35.12 10.31 -10.98
CA ASN A 161 36.41 10.99 -10.75
C ASN A 161 36.88 11.83 -11.96
N ASN A 162 36.33 11.59 -13.15
CA ASN A 162 36.72 12.25 -14.40
C ASN A 162 35.84 13.47 -14.76
N ILE A 163 34.85 13.80 -13.92
CA ILE A 163 33.94 14.94 -14.15
C ILE A 163 34.77 16.24 -14.24
N GLY A 164 34.66 17.00 -15.32
CA GLY A 164 35.33 18.30 -15.46
C GLY A 164 36.82 18.27 -15.82
N LEU A 165 37.44 17.09 -16.02
CA LEU A 165 38.86 16.96 -16.43
C LEU A 165 39.08 16.94 -17.95
N GLY A 166 38.03 17.16 -18.75
CA GLY A 166 38.09 16.97 -20.20
C GLY A 166 38.22 15.48 -20.62
N ARG A 167 38.35 15.21 -21.91
CA ARG A 167 38.67 13.85 -22.41
C ARG A 167 40.11 13.54 -22.00
N GLN A 168 40.33 12.65 -21.04
CA GLN A 168 41.66 12.12 -20.82
C GLN A 168 42.12 11.35 -22.07
N PRO A 169 43.31 11.65 -22.63
CA PRO A 169 43.89 10.84 -23.68
C PRO A 169 44.22 9.47 -23.07
N GLY A 170 43.50 8.42 -23.47
CA GLY A 170 43.78 7.04 -23.04
C GLY A 170 42.60 6.22 -22.51
N PHE A 171 41.40 6.78 -22.34
CA PHE A 171 40.25 5.97 -21.94
C PHE A 171 39.70 5.15 -23.12
N LYS A 172 40.28 3.96 -23.35
CA LYS A 172 39.70 2.85 -24.13
C LYS A 172 39.10 1.77 -23.20
N GLY A 173 38.45 2.19 -22.12
CA GLY A 173 37.98 1.28 -21.09
C GLY A 173 36.59 0.74 -21.39
N THR A 174 36.50 -0.54 -21.75
CA THR A 174 35.27 -1.33 -21.57
C THR A 174 34.79 -1.19 -20.12
N PRO A 175 33.46 -1.09 -19.88
CA PRO A 175 32.91 -1.00 -18.54
C PRO A 175 33.44 -2.13 -17.65
N ARG A 176 33.67 -1.88 -16.36
CA ARG A 176 34.23 -2.85 -15.42
C ARG A 176 33.39 -4.14 -15.29
N TRP A 177 32.12 -4.10 -15.67
CA TRP A 177 31.21 -5.26 -15.76
C TRP A 177 31.34 -6.06 -17.08
N ALA A 178 32.01 -5.52 -18.09
CA ALA A 178 32.30 -6.16 -19.37
C ALA A 178 33.66 -6.90 -19.37
N LYS A 179 34.30 -7.04 -18.21
CA LYS A 179 35.53 -7.83 -18.00
C LYS A 179 35.23 -8.94 -16.99
N THR A 180 34.54 -9.97 -17.45
CA THR A 180 34.45 -11.26 -16.76
C THR A 180 34.70 -12.34 -17.80
N SER A 181 35.95 -12.77 -17.86
CA SER A 181 36.35 -14.10 -18.33
C SER A 181 36.32 -15.05 -17.15
#